data_AF-A0A6J7LVE9-F1
#
_entry.id   AF-A0A6J7LVE9-F1
#
_cell.length_a   1.000
_cell.length_b   1.000
_cell.length_c   1.000
_cell.angle_alpha   90.00
_cell.angle_beta   90.00
_cell.angle_gamma   90.00
#
_symmetry.space_group_name_H-M   'P 1'
#
loop_
_entity.id
_entity.type
_entity.pdbx_description
1 polymer ?
#
loop_
_entity_poly.entity_id
_entity_poly.type
_entity_poly.pdbx_seq_one_letter_code
_entity_poly.pdbx_strand_id
1 'polypeptide(L)'
;MLSKNPASWRETLATSAEGPLNVLLFVNANTQDGKDTSWMWDVDFFPLQGRSVFVTGDRRLDLSARLTVSGINHRVVSNELAASTTIGACDADLIASYTAFHRLAKGVKKS
;
A
#
# COMPACT_ATOMS: atom_id res chain seq x y z
N MET A 1 19.86 -10.01 2.63
CA MET A 1 20.05 -8.64 3.15
C MET A 1 18.78 -7.88 2.86
N LEU A 2 18.10 -7.47 3.93
CA LEU A 2 16.75 -6.93 3.97
C LEU A 2 16.75 -5.50 3.47
N SER A 3 16.01 -5.22 2.42
CA SER A 3 15.95 -3.87 1.88
C SER A 3 14.65 -3.18 2.33
N LYS A 4 14.83 -2.12 3.12
CA LYS A 4 14.07 -0.87 2.93
C LYS A 4 14.33 -0.47 1.48
N ASN A 5 13.50 -0.97 0.55
CA ASN A 5 13.84 -0.91 -0.85
C ASN A 5 12.91 0.04 -1.59
N PRO A 6 13.26 1.33 -1.68
CA PRO A 6 12.67 2.19 -2.69
C PRO A 6 12.59 1.51 -4.06
N ALA A 7 13.57 0.69 -4.43
CA ALA A 7 13.54 -0.04 -5.70
C ALA A 7 12.43 -1.11 -5.76
N SER A 8 12.19 -1.89 -4.69
CA SER A 8 11.10 -2.89 -4.71
C SER A 8 9.74 -2.23 -4.72
N TRP A 9 9.59 -1.09 -4.04
CA TRP A 9 8.36 -0.30 -4.09
C TRP A 9 8.14 0.28 -5.48
N ARG A 10 9.17 0.84 -6.12
CA ARG A 10 9.07 1.31 -7.50
C ARG A 10 8.70 0.20 -8.47
N GLU A 11 9.34 -0.96 -8.37
CA GLU A 11 9.03 -2.13 -9.21
C GLU A 11 7.60 -2.64 -8.97
N THR A 12 7.19 -2.72 -7.70
CA THR A 12 5.83 -3.17 -7.35
C THR A 12 4.77 -2.17 -7.83
N LEU A 13 5.01 -0.87 -7.69
CA LEU A 13 4.10 0.18 -8.16
C LEU A 13 4.02 0.20 -9.70
N ALA A 14 5.15 0.02 -10.38
CA ALA A 14 5.18 -0.12 -11.84
C ALA A 14 4.38 -1.34 -12.30
N THR A 15 4.56 -2.49 -11.65
CA THR A 15 3.79 -3.71 -11.94
C THR A 15 2.30 -3.54 -11.61
N SER A 16 2.00 -2.82 -10.54
CA SER A 16 0.62 -2.55 -10.10
C SER A 16 -0.10 -1.55 -11.02
N ALA A 17 0.61 -0.76 -11.84
CA ALA A 17 0.01 0.24 -12.72
C ALA A 17 -1.03 -0.35 -13.70
N GLU A 18 -0.85 -1.61 -14.11
CA GLU A 18 -1.79 -2.36 -14.96
C GLU A 18 -2.81 -3.19 -14.16
N GLY A 19 -2.84 -3.02 -12.84
CA GLY A 19 -3.65 -3.77 -11.89
C GLY A 19 -5.04 -3.19 -11.61
N PRO A 20 -5.76 -3.74 -10.61
CA PRO A 20 -7.12 -3.33 -10.25
C PRO A 20 -7.23 -1.87 -9.79
N LEU A 21 -8.43 -1.27 -9.86
CA LEU A 21 -8.62 0.12 -9.41
C LEU A 21 -8.37 0.35 -7.91
N ASN A 22 -8.53 -0.68 -7.07
CA ASN A 22 -8.33 -0.58 -5.63
C ASN A 22 -6.91 -0.98 -5.24
N VAL A 23 -6.27 -0.20 -4.37
CA VAL A 23 -4.94 -0.48 -3.85
C VAL A 23 -4.94 -0.30 -2.34
N LEU A 24 -4.47 -1.30 -1.61
CA LEU A 24 -4.20 -1.21 -0.18
C LEU A 24 -2.68 -1.12 0.03
N LEU A 25 -2.22 0.00 0.56
CA LEU A 25 -0.86 0.21 0.99
C LEU A 25 -0.75 -0.05 2.49
N PHE A 26 0.26 -0.81 2.88
CA PHE A 26 0.46 -1.25 4.24
C PHE A 26 1.91 -1.00 4.66
N VAL A 27 2.15 -0.17 5.68
CA VAL A 27 3.50 0.06 6.20
C VAL A 27 3.57 -0.14 7.71
N ASN A 28 4.37 -1.13 8.12
CA ASN A 28 4.61 -1.47 9.52
C ASN A 28 5.91 -0.87 10.06
N ALA A 29 5.92 -0.59 11.36
CA ALA A 29 7.08 -0.13 12.10
C ALA A 29 7.80 -1.33 12.72
N ASN A 30 8.44 -2.17 11.92
CA ASN A 30 9.20 -3.31 12.47
C ASN A 30 10.35 -2.81 13.37
N THR A 31 10.54 -3.45 14.51
CA THR A 31 11.38 -2.98 15.64
C THR A 31 12.86 -2.76 15.33
N GLN A 32 13.39 -3.35 14.24
CA GLN A 32 14.78 -3.13 13.81
C GLN A 32 14.98 -1.88 12.93
N ASP A 33 13.91 -1.42 12.27
CA ASP A 33 14.03 -0.48 11.15
C ASP A 33 12.98 0.62 11.13
N GLY A 34 11.98 0.53 12.01
CA GLY A 34 10.78 1.33 12.00
C GLY A 34 11.03 2.82 12.14
N LYS A 35 12.14 3.29 12.71
CA LYS A 35 12.31 4.74 12.91
C LYS A 35 12.44 5.52 11.60
N ASP A 36 13.16 4.99 10.62
CA ASP A 36 13.49 5.74 9.41
C ASP A 36 12.45 5.51 8.29
N THR A 37 11.68 6.56 8.02
CA THR A 37 10.66 6.61 6.96
C THR A 37 11.08 7.50 5.79
N SER A 38 12.34 7.98 5.78
CA SER A 38 12.86 8.85 4.72
C SER A 38 12.75 8.20 3.34
N TRP A 39 12.90 6.87 3.26
CA TRP A 39 12.79 6.11 2.02
C TRP A 39 11.46 6.31 1.26
N MET A 40 10.37 6.65 1.96
CA MET A 40 9.07 6.94 1.32
C MET A 40 9.17 8.14 0.37
N TRP A 41 10.06 9.08 0.67
CA TRP A 41 10.28 10.28 -0.14
C TRP A 41 11.00 9.97 -1.45
N ASP A 42 11.77 8.90 -1.49
CA ASP A 42 12.45 8.45 -2.71
C ASP A 42 11.52 7.64 -3.65
N VAL A 43 10.35 7.19 -3.18
CA VAL A 43 9.41 6.41 -3.99
C VAL A 43 8.53 7.33 -4.83
N ASP A 44 8.39 6.97 -6.12
CA ASP A 44 7.43 7.59 -7.03
C ASP A 44 6.07 6.90 -6.91
N PHE A 45 5.08 7.64 -6.42
CA PHE A 45 3.70 7.18 -6.25
C PHE A 45 2.78 7.58 -7.41
N PHE A 46 3.30 8.25 -8.45
CA PHE A 46 2.53 8.63 -9.63
C PHE A 46 1.72 7.49 -10.26
N PRO A 47 2.19 6.22 -10.30
CA PRO A 47 1.40 5.08 -10.79
C PRO A 47 0.07 4.83 -10.07
N LEU A 48 -0.16 5.45 -8.91
CA LEU A 48 -1.41 5.36 -8.16
C LEU A 48 -2.43 6.44 -8.54
N GLN A 49 -2.08 7.38 -9.42
CA GLN A 49 -2.98 8.47 -9.79
C GLN A 49 -4.27 7.93 -10.42
N GLY A 50 -5.41 8.42 -9.96
CA GLY A 50 -6.73 7.98 -10.42
C GLY A 50 -7.21 6.65 -9.82
N ARG A 51 -6.43 6.00 -8.94
CA ARG A 51 -6.82 4.76 -8.25
C ARG A 51 -7.41 5.04 -6.88
N SER A 52 -8.20 4.08 -6.38
CA SER A 52 -8.77 4.08 -5.02
C SER A 52 -7.73 3.54 -4.05
N VAL A 53 -6.94 4.44 -3.44
CA VAL A 53 -5.86 4.06 -2.53
C VAL A 53 -6.33 4.07 -1.07
N PHE A 54 -6.06 2.98 -0.36
CA PHE A 54 -6.29 2.81 1.06
C PHE A 54 -4.95 2.65 1.77
N VAL A 55 -4.79 3.25 2.94
CA VAL A 55 -3.52 3.24 3.69
C VAL A 55 -3.75 2.76 5.12
N THR A 56 -2.96 1.79 5.55
CA THR A 56 -3.01 1.24 6.91
C THR A 56 -1.61 0.81 7.41
N GLY A 57 -1.54 0.24 8.62
CA GLY A 57 -0.31 -0.13 9.31
C GLY A 57 0.18 0.95 10.28
N ASP A 58 1.27 0.66 10.99
CA ASP A 58 1.82 1.53 12.04
C ASP A 58 2.25 2.91 11.51
N ARG A 59 2.66 2.98 10.24
CA ARG A 59 3.15 4.21 9.59
C ARG A 59 2.19 4.78 8.55
N ARG A 60 0.89 4.46 8.71
CA ARG A 60 -0.17 4.95 7.83
C ARG A 60 -0.21 6.48 7.72
N LEU A 61 0.13 7.20 8.79
CA LEU A 61 0.10 8.66 8.81
C LEU A 61 1.30 9.26 8.06
N ASP A 62 2.50 8.69 8.21
CA ASP A 62 3.68 9.13 7.45
C ASP A 62 3.48 8.90 5.95
N LEU A 63 2.94 7.73 5.59
CA LEU A 63 2.61 7.42 4.21
C LEU A 63 1.49 8.32 3.66
N SER A 64 0.46 8.61 4.46
CA SER A 64 -0.60 9.55 4.10
C SER A 64 -0.06 10.96 3.83
N ALA A 65 0.84 11.46 4.68
CA ALA A 65 1.51 12.74 4.45
C ALA A 65 2.30 12.73 3.14
N ARG A 66 3.06 11.65 2.88
CA ARG A 66 3.82 11.49 1.63
C ARG A 66 2.94 11.47 0.39
N LEU A 67 1.83 10.73 0.40
CA LEU A 67 0.88 10.66 -0.71
C LEU A 67 0.19 12.00 -0.96
N THR A 68 -0.13 12.73 0.11
CA THR A 68 -0.70 14.09 0.04
C THR A 68 0.24 15.02 -0.73
N VAL A 69 1.55 14.98 -0.43
CA VAL A 69 2.54 15.79 -1.17
C VAL A 69 2.63 15.38 -2.65
N SER A 70 2.45 14.10 -2.96
CA SER A 70 2.37 13.61 -4.35
C SER A 70 1.03 13.88 -5.05
N GLY A 71 0.05 14.51 -4.38
CA GLY A 71 -1.27 14.75 -4.97
C GLY A 71 -2.09 13.47 -5.20
N ILE A 72 -1.77 12.38 -4.51
CA ILE A 72 -2.47 11.10 -4.64
C ILE A 72 -3.65 11.06 -3.68
N ASN A 73 -4.86 10.93 -4.22
CA ASN A 73 -6.05 10.72 -3.42
C ASN A 73 -5.99 9.37 -2.70
N HIS A 74 -6.21 9.39 -1.38
CA HIS A 74 -6.15 8.19 -0.56
C HIS A 74 -7.04 8.31 0.67
N ARG A 75 -7.35 7.17 1.28
CA ARG A 75 -8.08 7.07 2.56
C ARG A 75 -7.25 6.30 3.58
N VAL A 76 -7.06 6.89 4.75
CA VAL A 76 -6.47 6.18 5.90
C VAL A 76 -7.54 5.31 6.53
N VAL A 77 -7.23 4.04 6.78
CA VAL A 77 -8.10 3.07 7.44
C VAL A 77 -7.41 2.47 8.66
N SER A 78 -8.19 1.94 9.60
CA SER A 78 -7.67 1.50 10.89
C SER A 78 -6.88 0.19 10.81
N ASN A 79 -7.28 -0.72 9.92
CA ASN A 79 -6.69 -2.03 9.68
C ASN A 79 -7.17 -2.60 8.33
N GLU A 80 -6.65 -3.75 7.96
CA GLU A 80 -6.94 -4.49 6.73
C GLU A 80 -8.39 -4.93 6.64
N LEU A 81 -9.04 -5.24 7.77
CA LEU A 81 -10.45 -5.60 7.80
C LEU A 81 -11.36 -4.41 7.45
N ALA A 82 -11.02 -3.21 7.92
CA ALA A 82 -11.73 -1.99 7.54
C ALA A 82 -11.51 -1.67 6.05
N ALA A 83 -10.29 -1.91 5.54
CA ALA A 83 -9.99 -1.78 4.12
C ALA A 83 -10.83 -2.75 3.28
N SER A 84 -10.85 -4.04 3.63
CA SER A 84 -11.60 -5.07 2.91
C SER A 84 -13.10 -4.82 2.93
N THR A 85 -13.64 -4.34 4.05
CA THR A 85 -15.05 -3.92 4.14
C THR A 85 -15.37 -2.76 3.21
N THR A 86 -14.43 -1.82 3.03
CA THR A 86 -14.62 -0.66 2.15
C THR A 86 -14.46 -1.01 0.67
N ILE A 87 -13.50 -1.88 0.35
CA ILE A 87 -13.24 -2.39 -1.01
C ILE A 87 -14.37 -3.32 -1.47
N GLY A 88 -14.95 -4.10 -0.55
CA GLY A 88 -16.00 -5.08 -0.87
C GLY A 88 -15.46 -6.29 -1.64
N ALA A 89 -16.31 -6.88 -2.48
CA ALA A 89 -15.97 -8.08 -3.28
C ALA A 89 -15.23 -7.75 -4.60
N CYS A 90 -14.46 -6.66 -4.62
CA CYS A 90 -13.71 -6.20 -5.78
C CYS A 90 -12.23 -6.61 -5.67
N ASP A 91 -11.57 -6.79 -6.82
CA ASP A 91 -10.13 -7.06 -6.86
C ASP A 91 -9.36 -5.83 -6.34
N ALA A 92 -8.26 -6.10 -5.61
CA ALA A 92 -7.38 -5.09 -5.06
C ALA A 92 -5.92 -5.56 -5.02
N ASP A 93 -4.99 -4.64 -5.26
CA ASP A 93 -3.57 -4.88 -5.02
C ASP A 93 -3.24 -4.59 -3.54
N LEU A 94 -2.53 -5.49 -2.87
CA LEU A 94 -1.94 -5.26 -1.55
C LEU A 94 -0.43 -5.08 -1.68
N ILE A 95 0.05 -3.90 -1.32
CA ILE A 95 1.47 -3.54 -1.33
C ILE A 95 1.90 -3.27 0.11
N ALA A 96 2.73 -4.14 0.66
CA ALA A 96 3.15 -4.11 2.05
C ALA A 96 4.66 -3.89 2.22
N SER A 97 5.07 -3.14 3.25
CA SER A 97 6.46 -3.11 3.69
C SER A 97 6.79 -4.39 4.44
N TYR A 98 7.84 -5.10 4.02
CA TYR A 98 8.46 -6.23 4.74
C TYR A 98 7.69 -7.57 4.73
N THR A 99 6.48 -7.63 4.20
CA THR A 99 5.79 -8.89 3.92
C THR A 99 5.23 -8.82 2.50
N ALA A 100 5.20 -9.96 1.83
CA ALA A 100 5.18 -10.07 0.38
C ALA A 100 4.07 -9.28 -0.33
N PHE A 101 4.34 -8.92 -1.59
CA PHE A 101 3.28 -8.60 -2.54
C PHE A 101 2.29 -9.76 -2.57
N HIS A 102 1.05 -9.51 -2.15
CA HIS A 102 -0.02 -10.50 -2.20
C HIS A 102 -1.13 -9.92 -3.08
N ARG A 103 -1.36 -10.52 -4.24
CA ARG A 103 -2.57 -10.22 -5.01
C ARG A 103 -3.74 -10.86 -4.29
N LEU A 104 -4.65 -10.06 -3.75
CA LEU A 104 -5.91 -10.56 -3.19
C LEU A 104 -6.82 -10.94 -4.37
N ALA A 105 -6.68 -12.18 -4.86
CA ALA A 105 -7.60 -12.76 -5.82
C ALA A 105 -8.79 -13.39 -5.07
N LYS A 106 -10.01 -13.12 -5.59
CA LYS A 106 -11.33 -13.61 -5.12
C LYS A 106 -11.34 -14.74 -4.09
N GLY A 107 -12.05 -14.48 -3.00
CA GLY A 107 -12.63 -15.50 -2.14
C GLY A 107 -13.51 -16.47 -2.94
N VAL A 108 -13.17 -17.76 -2.88
CA VAL A 108 -14.10 -18.84 -3.23
C VAL A 108 -15.11 -18.97 -2.08
N LYS A 109 -16.33 -18.53 -2.39
CA LYS A 109 -17.67 -18.76 -1.80
C LYS A 109 -17.81 -19.19 -0.32
N LYS A 110 -18.73 -18.46 0.32
CA LYS A 110 -19.62 -18.92 1.42
C LYS A 110 -20.11 -20.35 1.22
N SER A 111 -20.15 -21.07 2.35
CA SER A 111 -21.04 -22.17 2.79
C SER A 111 -21.61 -23.17 1.79
#